data_AF-A0A1L7REG7-F1
#
_entry.id   AF-A0A1L7REG7-F1
#
_cell.length_a   1.000
_cell.length_b   1.000
_cell.length_c   1.000
_cell.angle_alpha   90.00
_cell.angle_beta   90.00
_cell.angle_gamma   90.00
#
_symmetry.space_group_name_H-M   'P 1'
#
loop_
_entity.id
_entity.type
_entity.pdbx_description
1 polymer ?
#
loop_
_entity_poly.entity_id
_entity_poly.type
_entity_poly.pdbx_seq_one_letter_code
_entity_poly.pdbx_strand_id
1 'polypeptide(L)'
;MASAWTIASRAVDRAGRGTATITATPDHQRAELDAGGGRELTITIATPGHPRLDDGTSQVILPDDDAVRTAAAWIDGAPLASRPAGPPAYVDASRVPAVAELWERVAAAVTDALPDGLAADDEPVGIGDAEGVYRLVGPHGARLTVTPRLTRAGELAEVSWRGTLATGAATYGHGTPQASARAAAKWAATLTSAPAITPAGIRARREALGLSQSELANHLGVGQSTLAQWEASSRAPRDPASVDYALRALEEQVALIVRQQLATAGQASPGQPAALTTTAGPGLDDALHRVATGRAAGTLRADGRAVIITYTEE
;
A
#
# COMPACT_ATOMS: atom_id res chain seq x y z
N MET A 1 -14.43 -11.25 -18.96
CA MET A 1 -14.75 -10.70 -17.62
C MET A 1 -16.18 -10.25 -17.64
N ALA A 2 -16.95 -10.68 -16.65
CA ALA A 2 -18.33 -10.25 -16.52
C ALA A 2 -18.39 -8.84 -15.88
N SER A 3 -19.28 -7.99 -16.35
CA SER A 3 -19.63 -6.75 -15.65
C SER A 3 -20.54 -7.05 -14.45
N ALA A 4 -20.75 -6.09 -13.55
CA ALA A 4 -21.68 -6.27 -12.43
C ALA A 4 -23.08 -6.59 -12.93
N TRP A 5 -23.51 -5.96 -14.03
CA TRP A 5 -24.76 -6.27 -14.71
C TRP A 5 -24.81 -7.71 -15.21
N THR A 6 -23.77 -8.19 -15.91
CA THR A 6 -23.74 -9.57 -16.42
C THR A 6 -23.83 -10.60 -15.30
N ILE A 7 -23.19 -10.36 -14.16
CA ILE A 7 -23.28 -11.23 -12.99
C ILE A 7 -24.69 -11.21 -12.41
N ALA A 8 -25.27 -10.01 -12.22
CA ALA A 8 -26.61 -9.83 -11.68
C ALA A 8 -27.69 -10.51 -12.55
N SER A 9 -27.67 -10.29 -13.88
CA SER A 9 -28.64 -10.89 -14.80
C SER A 9 -28.56 -12.41 -14.79
N ARG A 10 -27.34 -12.97 -14.87
CA ARG A 10 -27.14 -14.42 -14.81
C ARG A 10 -27.56 -15.02 -13.47
N ALA A 11 -27.45 -14.26 -12.38
CA ALA A 11 -27.91 -14.70 -11.07
C ALA A 11 -29.44 -14.76 -10.99
N VAL A 12 -30.13 -13.74 -11.52
CA VAL A 12 -31.61 -13.72 -11.62
C VAL A 12 -32.12 -14.85 -12.50
N ASP A 13 -31.52 -15.07 -13.67
CA ASP A 13 -31.91 -16.15 -14.60
C ASP A 13 -31.72 -17.55 -13.97
N ARG A 14 -30.79 -17.66 -13.01
CA ARG A 14 -30.43 -18.92 -12.36
C ARG A 14 -31.19 -19.17 -11.05
N ALA A 15 -31.82 -18.15 -10.47
CA ALA A 15 -32.59 -18.30 -9.24
C ALA A 15 -33.77 -19.25 -9.47
N GLY A 16 -33.99 -20.20 -8.55
CA GLY A 16 -34.99 -21.25 -8.71
C GLY A 16 -36.36 -20.92 -8.12
N ARG A 17 -36.42 -20.00 -7.15
CA ARG A 17 -37.63 -19.69 -6.38
C ARG A 17 -37.82 -18.18 -6.14
N GLY A 18 -36.73 -17.44 -5.99
CA GLY A 18 -36.75 -16.00 -5.76
C GLY A 18 -36.74 -15.20 -7.06
N THR A 19 -37.23 -13.96 -6.98
CA THR A 19 -37.13 -12.97 -8.05
C THR A 19 -36.39 -11.75 -7.52
N ALA A 20 -35.56 -11.12 -8.33
CA ALA A 20 -34.94 -9.84 -7.96
C ALA A 20 -35.00 -8.85 -9.13
N THR A 21 -35.16 -7.58 -8.81
CA THR A 21 -35.00 -6.48 -9.77
C THR A 21 -33.54 -6.05 -9.81
N ILE A 22 -33.07 -5.62 -10.97
CA ILE A 22 -31.67 -5.20 -11.17
C ILE A 22 -31.66 -3.71 -11.47
N THR A 23 -30.90 -2.96 -10.68
CA THR A 23 -30.52 -1.57 -10.98
C THR A 23 -29.01 -1.51 -11.15
N ALA A 24 -28.48 -0.87 -12.19
CA ALA A 24 -27.03 -0.80 -12.39
C ALA A 24 -26.58 0.61 -12.78
N THR A 25 -25.33 0.93 -12.44
CA THR A 25 -24.68 2.17 -12.90
C THR A 25 -24.44 2.12 -14.41
N PRO A 26 -24.39 3.28 -15.10
CA PRO A 26 -24.19 3.32 -16.56
C PRO A 26 -22.90 2.64 -17.05
N ASP A 27 -21.87 2.61 -16.22
CA ASP A 27 -20.58 1.95 -16.49
C ASP A 27 -20.59 0.44 -16.21
N HIS A 28 -21.71 -0.09 -15.69
CA HIS A 28 -21.91 -1.47 -15.26
C HIS A 28 -20.84 -1.99 -14.28
N GLN A 29 -20.15 -1.09 -13.56
CA GLN A 29 -19.21 -1.45 -12.50
C GLN A 29 -19.93 -1.81 -11.20
N ARG A 30 -21.18 -1.33 -11.02
CA ARG A 30 -22.02 -1.61 -9.87
C ARG A 30 -23.43 -2.03 -10.33
N ALA A 31 -23.97 -3.07 -9.69
CA ALA A 31 -25.35 -3.49 -9.83
C ALA A 31 -25.94 -3.76 -8.45
N GLU A 32 -27.22 -3.48 -8.28
CA GLU A 32 -27.99 -3.67 -7.06
C GLU A 32 -29.16 -4.61 -7.40
N LEU A 33 -29.28 -5.66 -6.60
CA LEU A 33 -30.32 -6.67 -6.67
C LEU A 33 -31.26 -6.48 -5.49
N ASP A 34 -32.54 -6.23 -5.75
CA ASP A 34 -33.59 -6.17 -4.72
C ASP A 34 -34.50 -7.40 -4.86
N ALA A 35 -34.41 -8.31 -3.89
CA ALA A 35 -35.21 -9.54 -3.83
C ALA A 35 -36.54 -9.36 -3.07
N GLY A 36 -36.87 -8.12 -2.67
CA GLY A 36 -38.03 -7.78 -1.86
C GLY A 36 -37.83 -8.06 -0.37
N GLY A 37 -38.71 -7.49 0.46
CA GLY A 37 -38.67 -7.71 1.92
C GLY A 37 -37.45 -7.11 2.62
N GLY A 38 -36.82 -6.09 2.04
CA GLY A 38 -35.63 -5.44 2.59
C GLY A 38 -34.32 -6.20 2.36
N ARG A 39 -34.33 -7.21 1.48
CA ARG A 39 -33.13 -7.92 1.05
C ARG A 39 -32.56 -7.26 -0.20
N GLU A 40 -31.49 -6.49 0.00
CA GLU A 40 -30.72 -5.85 -1.06
C GLU A 40 -29.31 -6.45 -1.15
N LEU A 41 -28.80 -6.65 -2.36
CA LEU A 41 -27.46 -7.15 -2.63
C LEU A 41 -26.77 -6.25 -3.66
N THR A 42 -25.67 -5.64 -3.26
CA THR A 42 -24.79 -4.86 -4.13
C THR A 42 -23.68 -5.74 -4.71
N ILE A 43 -23.52 -5.70 -6.02
CA ILE A 43 -22.41 -6.30 -6.77
C ILE A 43 -21.50 -5.17 -7.27
N THR A 44 -20.20 -5.22 -6.99
CA THR A 44 -19.21 -4.22 -7.44
C THR A 44 -17.99 -4.89 -8.06
N ILE A 45 -17.57 -4.44 -9.23
CA ILE A 45 -16.33 -4.88 -9.88
C ILE A 45 -15.15 -4.08 -9.32
N ALA A 46 -14.69 -4.46 -8.12
CA ALA A 46 -13.50 -3.85 -7.52
C ALA A 46 -12.19 -4.37 -8.12
N THR A 47 -12.20 -5.59 -8.64
CA THR A 47 -11.06 -6.23 -9.30
C THR A 47 -11.58 -7.08 -10.47
N PRO A 48 -10.95 -7.01 -11.66
CA PRO A 48 -11.46 -7.75 -12.80
C PRO A 48 -11.47 -9.28 -12.56
N GLY A 49 -12.62 -9.91 -12.81
CA GLY A 49 -12.84 -11.35 -12.59
C GLY A 49 -13.09 -11.79 -11.14
N HIS A 50 -13.08 -10.84 -10.19
CA HIS A 50 -13.33 -11.09 -8.77
C HIS A 50 -14.31 -10.04 -8.22
N PRO A 51 -15.58 -10.07 -8.63
CA PRO A 51 -16.63 -9.20 -8.12
C PRO A 51 -16.79 -9.33 -6.60
N ARG A 52 -17.14 -8.20 -5.98
CA ARG A 52 -17.57 -8.11 -4.59
C ARG A 52 -19.09 -8.18 -4.54
N LEU A 53 -19.63 -9.03 -3.67
CA LEU A 53 -21.04 -9.11 -3.30
C LEU A 53 -21.19 -8.60 -1.86
N ASP A 54 -22.22 -7.78 -1.60
CA ASP A 54 -22.42 -7.09 -0.31
C ASP A 54 -23.92 -6.91 -0.03
N ASP A 55 -24.46 -7.56 1.00
CA ASP A 55 -25.88 -7.45 1.38
C ASP A 55 -26.12 -6.48 2.55
N GLY A 56 -25.15 -5.60 2.84
CA GLY A 56 -25.19 -4.68 3.97
C GLY A 56 -24.85 -5.32 5.31
N THR A 57 -24.91 -6.66 5.41
CA THR A 57 -24.58 -7.43 6.63
C THR A 57 -23.31 -8.26 6.46
N SER A 58 -23.11 -8.82 5.27
CA SER A 58 -21.98 -9.66 4.89
C SER A 58 -21.41 -9.21 3.55
N GLN A 59 -20.13 -9.49 3.35
CA GLN A 59 -19.43 -9.18 2.10
C GLN A 59 -18.51 -10.33 1.70
N VAL A 60 -18.55 -10.72 0.42
CA VAL A 60 -17.67 -11.74 -0.17
C VAL A 60 -17.06 -11.25 -1.49
N ILE A 61 -15.87 -11.76 -1.82
CA ILE A 61 -15.21 -11.56 -3.12
C ILE A 61 -14.97 -12.93 -3.70
N LEU A 62 -15.49 -13.19 -4.89
CA LEU A 62 -15.52 -14.52 -5.49
C LEU A 62 -15.19 -14.42 -6.99
N PRO A 63 -14.64 -15.48 -7.62
CA PRO A 63 -14.55 -15.56 -9.09
C PRO A 63 -15.93 -15.38 -9.75
N ASP A 64 -15.97 -14.86 -10.98
CA ASP A 64 -17.22 -14.54 -11.71
C ASP A 64 -18.30 -15.65 -11.64
N ASP A 65 -17.95 -16.91 -11.91
CA ASP A 65 -18.92 -18.02 -11.92
C ASP A 65 -19.43 -18.38 -10.51
N ASP A 66 -18.60 -18.20 -9.49
CA ASP A 66 -18.94 -18.45 -8.09
C ASP A 66 -19.82 -17.32 -7.55
N ALA A 67 -19.55 -16.09 -7.99
CA ALA A 67 -20.36 -14.93 -7.70
C ALA A 67 -21.78 -15.07 -8.27
N VAL A 68 -21.94 -15.55 -9.52
CA VAL A 68 -23.25 -15.84 -10.11
C VAL A 68 -24.01 -16.89 -9.30
N ARG A 69 -23.37 -18.01 -8.93
CA ARG A 69 -24.02 -19.06 -8.14
C ARG A 69 -24.41 -18.57 -6.75
N THR A 70 -23.55 -17.78 -6.11
CA THR A 70 -23.79 -17.24 -4.77
C THR A 70 -24.91 -16.22 -4.76
N ALA A 71 -24.94 -15.30 -5.74
CA ALA A 71 -26.03 -14.33 -5.88
C ALA A 71 -27.37 -15.04 -6.18
N ALA A 72 -27.40 -16.07 -7.04
CA ALA A 72 -28.62 -16.84 -7.31
C ALA A 72 -29.17 -17.53 -6.04
N ALA A 73 -28.30 -18.17 -5.26
CA ALA A 73 -28.69 -18.79 -3.99
C ALA A 73 -29.19 -17.75 -2.97
N TRP A 74 -28.57 -16.56 -2.94
CA TRP A 74 -29.01 -15.45 -2.09
C TRP A 74 -30.39 -14.92 -2.48
N ILE A 75 -30.69 -14.82 -3.79
CA ILE A 75 -32.02 -14.46 -4.31
C ILE A 75 -33.06 -15.51 -3.85
N ASP A 76 -32.69 -16.79 -3.83
CA ASP A 76 -33.52 -17.89 -3.32
C ASP A 76 -33.65 -17.91 -1.78
N GLY A 77 -33.13 -16.91 -1.09
CA GLY A 77 -33.28 -16.72 0.36
C GLY A 77 -32.13 -17.23 1.21
N ALA A 78 -31.09 -17.85 0.62
CA ALA A 78 -29.89 -18.24 1.35
C ALA A 78 -29.18 -17.00 1.93
N PRO A 79 -28.52 -17.09 3.10
CA PRO A 79 -27.67 -16.01 3.56
C PRO A 79 -26.52 -15.80 2.57
N LEU A 80 -26.07 -14.55 2.40
CA LEU A 80 -24.83 -14.31 1.65
C LEU A 80 -23.73 -14.99 2.44
N ALA A 81 -23.03 -15.94 1.81
CA ALA A 81 -22.09 -16.81 2.51
C ALA A 81 -21.23 -15.97 3.47
N SER A 82 -21.23 -16.31 4.76
CA SER A 82 -20.46 -15.55 5.73
C SER A 82 -19.02 -15.54 5.27
N ARG A 83 -18.41 -14.35 5.21
CA ARG A 83 -16.99 -14.21 4.91
C ARG A 83 -16.22 -15.28 5.69
N PRO A 84 -15.42 -16.14 5.04
CA PRO A 84 -14.57 -17.09 5.73
C PRO A 84 -13.83 -16.36 6.86
N ALA A 85 -14.06 -16.81 8.08
CA ALA A 85 -13.54 -16.13 9.26
C ALA A 85 -12.10 -16.59 9.51
N GLY A 86 -11.37 -15.85 10.35
CA GLY A 86 -10.18 -16.45 10.95
C GLY A 86 -10.57 -17.69 11.78
N PRO A 87 -9.61 -18.54 12.16
CA PRO A 87 -9.84 -19.57 13.15
C PRO A 87 -10.51 -18.96 14.41
N PRO A 88 -11.43 -19.68 15.07
CA PRO A 88 -12.10 -19.15 16.27
C PRO A 88 -11.06 -18.75 17.32
N ALA A 89 -11.26 -17.62 18.01
CA ALA A 89 -10.27 -17.06 18.96
C ALA A 89 -9.87 -18.01 20.11
N TYR A 90 -10.64 -19.06 20.37
CA TYR A 90 -10.37 -20.08 21.39
C TYR A 90 -9.71 -21.36 20.85
N VAL A 91 -9.55 -21.47 19.54
CA VAL A 91 -8.88 -22.61 18.89
C VAL A 91 -7.46 -22.19 18.59
N ASP A 92 -6.50 -22.98 19.04
CA ASP A 92 -5.10 -22.85 18.60
C ASP A 92 -5.02 -23.20 17.11
N ALA A 93 -4.99 -22.16 16.28
CA ALA A 93 -5.02 -22.28 14.84
C ALA A 93 -3.82 -23.05 14.26
N SER A 94 -2.69 -23.06 14.97
CA SER A 94 -1.52 -23.86 14.60
C SER A 94 -1.82 -25.36 14.53
N ARG A 95 -2.85 -25.80 15.26
CA ARG A 95 -3.29 -27.20 15.33
C ARG A 95 -4.33 -27.55 14.28
N VAL A 96 -4.80 -26.58 13.49
CA VAL A 96 -5.69 -26.85 12.35
C VAL A 96 -4.82 -27.42 11.23
N PRO A 97 -5.04 -28.66 10.76
CA PRO A 97 -4.15 -29.31 9.80
C PRO A 97 -3.94 -28.48 8.52
N ALA A 98 -5.01 -27.88 7.99
CA ALA A 98 -4.92 -27.04 6.81
C ALA A 98 -4.09 -25.75 7.02
N VAL A 99 -4.00 -25.24 8.24
CA VAL A 99 -3.16 -24.09 8.60
C VAL A 99 -1.70 -24.52 8.76
N ALA A 100 -1.44 -25.68 9.39
CA ALA A 100 -0.10 -26.24 9.48
C ALA A 100 0.48 -26.55 8.09
N GLU A 101 -0.28 -27.20 7.21
CA GLU A 101 0.11 -27.45 5.82
C GLU A 101 0.39 -26.16 5.04
N LEU A 102 -0.38 -25.10 5.30
CA LEU A 102 -0.12 -23.78 4.71
C LEU A 102 1.23 -23.23 5.18
N TRP A 103 1.55 -23.34 6.47
CA TRP A 103 2.81 -22.84 7.02
C TRP A 103 4.01 -23.61 6.49
N GLU A 104 3.95 -24.94 6.44
CA GLU A 104 5.00 -25.77 5.83
C GLU A 104 5.22 -25.38 4.37
N ARG A 105 4.14 -25.14 3.62
CA ARG A 105 4.23 -24.70 2.22
C ARG A 105 4.88 -23.31 2.08
N VAL A 106 4.51 -22.38 2.95
CA VAL A 106 5.11 -21.04 2.96
C VAL A 106 6.59 -21.12 3.36
N ALA A 107 6.94 -21.91 4.37
CA ALA A 107 8.31 -22.10 4.82
C ALA A 107 9.18 -22.73 3.72
N ALA A 108 8.73 -23.82 3.10
CA ALA A 108 9.43 -24.44 1.99
C ALA A 108 9.66 -23.47 0.82
N ALA A 109 8.62 -22.71 0.44
CA ALA A 109 8.74 -21.70 -0.61
C ALA A 109 9.70 -20.55 -0.28
N VAL A 110 9.84 -20.19 1.00
CA VAL A 110 10.84 -19.22 1.46
C VAL A 110 12.23 -19.83 1.34
N THR A 111 12.45 -21.02 1.91
CA THR A 111 13.74 -21.72 1.88
C THR A 111 14.24 -21.94 0.45
N ASP A 112 13.38 -22.39 -0.46
CA ASP A 112 13.72 -22.62 -1.87
C ASP A 112 14.06 -21.34 -2.64
N ALA A 113 13.60 -20.18 -2.15
CA ALA A 113 13.78 -18.88 -2.79
C ALA A 113 14.79 -17.98 -2.06
N LEU A 114 15.48 -18.50 -1.04
CA LEU A 114 16.52 -17.74 -0.36
C LEU A 114 17.65 -17.43 -1.34
N PRO A 115 18.06 -16.15 -1.46
CA PRO A 115 19.15 -15.78 -2.33
C PRO A 115 20.48 -16.28 -1.77
N ASP A 116 21.38 -16.67 -2.67
CA ASP A 116 22.78 -16.91 -2.31
C ASP A 116 23.39 -15.63 -1.71
N GLY A 117 24.21 -15.80 -0.67
CA GLY A 117 24.92 -14.69 -0.02
C GLY A 117 24.11 -13.92 1.03
N LEU A 118 22.94 -14.41 1.43
CA LEU A 118 22.25 -13.90 2.62
C LEU A 118 23.11 -14.18 3.88
N ALA A 119 23.30 -13.18 4.73
CA ALA A 119 24.03 -13.37 5.98
C ALA A 119 23.22 -14.27 6.93
N ALA A 120 23.90 -15.08 7.74
CA ALA A 120 23.23 -15.99 8.69
C ALA A 120 22.31 -15.23 9.67
N ASP A 121 22.72 -14.03 10.09
CA ASP A 121 21.91 -13.18 10.99
C ASP A 121 20.68 -12.55 10.29
N ASP A 122 20.66 -12.57 8.95
CA ASP A 122 19.57 -12.05 8.11
C ASP A 122 18.66 -13.16 7.56
N GLU A 123 18.90 -14.43 7.94
CA GLU A 123 18.01 -15.53 7.58
C GLU A 123 16.60 -15.28 8.13
N PRO A 124 15.55 -15.47 7.32
CA PRO A 124 14.22 -15.07 7.71
C PRO A 124 13.64 -16.01 8.77
N VAL A 125 13.02 -15.43 9.78
CA VAL A 125 12.32 -16.18 10.83
C VAL A 125 10.83 -16.20 10.53
N GLY A 126 10.27 -17.40 10.40
CA GLY A 126 8.84 -17.66 10.31
C GLY A 126 8.24 -17.98 11.67
N ILE A 127 7.28 -17.18 12.12
CA ILE A 127 6.59 -17.37 13.41
C ILE A 127 5.09 -17.47 13.14
N GLY A 128 4.52 -18.66 13.32
CA GLY A 128 3.08 -18.86 13.43
C GLY A 128 2.61 -18.59 14.86
N ASP A 129 1.46 -17.96 15.02
CA ASP A 129 0.82 -17.77 16.33
C ASP A 129 -0.47 -18.58 16.49
N ALA A 130 -1.00 -18.58 17.72
CA ALA A 130 -2.24 -19.27 18.07
C ALA A 130 -3.48 -18.70 17.36
N GLU A 131 -3.40 -17.46 16.82
CA GLU A 131 -4.45 -16.83 16.02
C GLU A 131 -4.41 -17.28 14.54
N GLY A 132 -3.41 -18.08 14.16
CA GLY A 132 -3.27 -18.66 12.83
C GLY A 132 -2.49 -17.77 11.87
N VAL A 133 -1.94 -16.66 12.35
CA VAL A 133 -1.18 -15.72 11.54
C VAL A 133 0.26 -16.18 11.46
N TYR A 134 0.79 -16.28 10.24
CA TYR A 134 2.19 -16.60 10.00
C TYR A 134 2.95 -15.33 9.62
N ARG A 135 3.97 -14.98 10.39
CA ARG A 135 4.79 -13.78 10.19
C ARG A 135 6.20 -14.18 9.79
N LEU A 136 6.63 -13.69 8.65
CA LEU A 136 8.01 -13.75 8.20
C LEU A 136 8.65 -12.39 8.48
N VAL A 137 9.85 -12.40 9.04
CA VAL A 137 10.68 -11.21 9.28
C VAL A 137 12.04 -11.44 8.66
N GLY A 138 12.58 -10.42 7.99
CA GLY A 138 13.91 -10.44 7.39
C GLY A 138 14.59 -9.07 7.51
N PRO A 139 15.78 -8.91 6.88
CA PRO A 139 16.57 -7.68 6.92
C PRO A 139 15.82 -6.46 6.40
N HIS A 140 16.34 -5.28 6.72
CA HIS A 140 15.87 -3.98 6.22
C HIS A 140 14.39 -3.68 6.50
N GLY A 141 13.80 -4.33 7.50
CA GLY A 141 12.37 -4.21 7.82
C GLY A 141 11.46 -4.99 6.87
N ALA A 142 12.01 -5.92 6.09
CA ALA A 142 11.24 -6.86 5.30
C ALA A 142 10.34 -7.69 6.22
N ARG A 143 9.05 -7.73 5.91
CA ARG A 143 8.08 -8.52 6.67
C ARG A 143 6.98 -9.03 5.76
N LEU A 144 6.45 -10.22 6.02
CA LEU A 144 5.28 -10.74 5.34
C LEU A 144 4.37 -11.42 6.36
N THR A 145 3.13 -10.95 6.43
CA THR A 145 2.08 -11.57 7.23
C THR A 145 1.17 -12.36 6.30
N VAL A 146 0.98 -13.65 6.59
CA VAL A 146 0.05 -14.55 5.92
C VAL A 146 -1.06 -14.90 6.90
N THR A 147 -2.30 -14.76 6.46
CA THR A 147 -3.50 -14.93 7.29
C THR A 147 -4.46 -15.91 6.59
N PRO A 148 -4.65 -17.12 7.13
CA PRO A 148 -5.62 -18.07 6.62
C PRO A 148 -7.04 -17.63 6.97
N ARG A 149 -7.98 -18.01 6.14
CA ARG A 149 -9.42 -17.85 6.35
C ARG A 149 -10.09 -19.21 6.18
N LEU A 150 -10.84 -19.63 7.19
CA LEU A 150 -11.44 -20.94 7.25
C LEU A 150 -12.95 -20.86 6.97
N THR A 151 -13.49 -21.91 6.36
CA THR A 151 -14.93 -22.16 6.31
C THR A 151 -15.45 -22.47 7.72
N ARG A 152 -16.78 -22.51 7.88
CA ARG A 152 -17.41 -22.96 9.13
C ARG A 152 -17.06 -24.40 9.51
N ALA A 153 -16.71 -25.23 8.53
CA ALA A 153 -16.29 -26.61 8.73
C ALA A 153 -14.80 -26.73 9.14
N GLY A 154 -14.06 -25.61 9.21
CA GLY A 154 -12.63 -25.60 9.55
C GLY A 154 -11.71 -25.84 8.36
N GLU A 155 -12.23 -25.86 7.14
CA GLU A 155 -11.44 -26.02 5.92
C GLU A 155 -10.84 -24.69 5.46
N LEU A 156 -9.68 -24.70 4.83
CA LEU A 156 -9.03 -23.47 4.32
C LEU A 156 -9.74 -22.97 3.06
N ALA A 157 -10.38 -21.81 3.15
CA ALA A 157 -11.15 -21.20 2.06
C ALA A 157 -10.34 -20.14 1.28
N GLU A 158 -9.60 -19.30 1.99
CA GLU A 158 -8.81 -18.21 1.42
C GLU A 158 -7.56 -17.97 2.26
N VAL A 159 -6.52 -17.43 1.64
CA VAL A 159 -5.36 -16.89 2.32
C VAL A 159 -5.18 -15.45 1.88
N SER A 160 -5.03 -14.53 2.83
CA SER A 160 -4.60 -13.15 2.53
C SER A 160 -3.18 -12.94 3.01
N TRP A 161 -2.42 -12.11 2.31
CA TRP A 161 -1.08 -11.72 2.73
C TRP A 161 -0.86 -10.22 2.56
N ARG A 162 0.01 -9.67 3.41
CA ARG A 162 0.43 -8.28 3.34
C ARG A 162 1.80 -8.12 4.00
N GLY A 163 2.62 -7.25 3.45
CA GLY A 163 3.96 -7.04 3.94
C GLY A 163 4.74 -5.98 3.16
N THR A 164 6.04 -6.00 3.40
CA THR A 164 7.07 -5.16 2.80
C THR A 164 8.22 -6.06 2.37
N LEU A 165 8.65 -5.93 1.11
CA LEU A 165 9.86 -6.56 0.57
C LEU A 165 11.11 -5.86 1.13
N ALA A 166 12.30 -6.49 1.08
CA ALA A 166 13.53 -5.83 1.56
C ALA A 166 13.93 -4.60 0.74
N THR A 167 13.47 -4.53 -0.52
CA THR A 167 13.56 -3.33 -1.36
C THR A 167 12.75 -2.13 -0.84
N GLY A 168 11.94 -2.34 0.20
CA GLY A 168 11.01 -1.37 0.78
C GLY A 168 9.63 -1.37 0.13
N ALA A 169 9.40 -2.18 -0.91
CA ALA A 169 8.15 -2.17 -1.67
C ALA A 169 7.03 -2.94 -0.96
N ALA A 170 5.80 -2.43 -1.05
CA ALA A 170 4.63 -3.13 -0.54
C ALA A 170 4.34 -4.42 -1.31
N THR A 171 4.01 -5.47 -0.57
CA THR A 171 3.44 -6.71 -1.12
C THR A 171 2.14 -7.00 -0.42
N TYR A 172 1.08 -7.34 -1.16
CA TYR A 172 -0.19 -7.75 -0.58
C TYR A 172 -1.01 -8.49 -1.63
N GLY A 173 -1.97 -9.27 -1.16
CA GLY A 173 -2.88 -10.01 -2.01
C GLY A 173 -3.76 -10.94 -1.19
N HIS A 174 -4.58 -11.69 -1.90
CA HIS A 174 -5.37 -12.77 -1.35
C HIS A 174 -5.57 -13.83 -2.43
N GLY A 175 -5.92 -15.05 -2.03
CA GLY A 175 -6.17 -16.15 -2.93
C GLY A 175 -5.85 -17.51 -2.32
N THR A 176 -5.30 -18.40 -3.15
CA THR A 176 -5.03 -19.79 -2.76
C THR A 176 -3.77 -19.92 -1.88
N PRO A 177 -3.62 -21.04 -1.15
CA PRO A 177 -2.37 -21.37 -0.46
C PRO A 177 -1.14 -21.29 -1.37
N GLN A 178 -1.26 -21.75 -2.61
CA GLN A 178 -0.18 -21.68 -3.59
C GLN A 178 0.18 -20.23 -3.98
N ALA A 179 -0.82 -19.35 -4.11
CA ALA A 179 -0.58 -17.94 -4.39
C ALA A 179 0.15 -17.25 -3.23
N SER A 180 -0.21 -17.59 -1.98
CA SER A 180 0.50 -17.09 -0.80
C SER A 180 1.95 -17.58 -0.70
N ALA A 181 2.20 -18.85 -1.04
CA ALA A 181 3.56 -19.41 -1.09
C ALA A 181 4.42 -18.73 -2.17
N ARG A 182 3.85 -18.44 -3.35
CA ARG A 182 4.53 -17.64 -4.39
C ARG A 182 4.84 -16.22 -3.92
N ALA A 183 3.93 -15.60 -3.16
CA ALA A 183 4.18 -14.28 -2.57
C ALA A 183 5.32 -14.32 -1.53
N ALA A 184 5.40 -15.39 -0.73
CA ALA A 184 6.47 -15.61 0.23
C ALA A 184 7.82 -15.88 -0.45
N ALA A 185 7.86 -16.70 -1.50
CA ALA A 185 9.05 -16.91 -2.33
C ALA A 185 9.54 -15.59 -2.96
N LYS A 186 8.63 -14.79 -3.54
CA LYS A 186 8.97 -13.46 -4.06
C LYS A 186 9.53 -12.55 -2.98
N TRP A 187 8.98 -12.60 -1.77
CA TRP A 187 9.50 -11.85 -0.63
C TRP A 187 10.92 -12.29 -0.24
N ALA A 188 11.15 -13.60 -0.12
CA ALA A 188 12.45 -14.19 0.23
C ALA A 188 13.54 -13.84 -0.80
N ALA A 189 13.20 -13.90 -2.09
CA ALA A 189 14.12 -13.57 -3.17
C ALA A 189 14.61 -12.10 -3.15
N THR A 190 13.95 -11.21 -2.39
CA THR A 190 14.39 -9.82 -2.24
C THR A 190 15.37 -9.59 -1.10
N LEU A 191 15.59 -10.55 -0.19
CA LEU A 191 16.21 -10.27 1.12
C LEU A 191 17.64 -9.71 1.08
N THR A 192 18.39 -9.94 0.01
CA THR A 192 19.74 -9.35 -0.19
C THR A 192 19.71 -7.95 -0.83
N SER A 193 18.52 -7.45 -1.19
CA SER A 193 18.36 -6.14 -1.81
C SER A 193 18.19 -5.05 -0.76
N ALA A 194 19.09 -4.06 -0.78
CA ALA A 194 18.93 -2.86 0.04
C ALA A 194 17.68 -2.07 -0.37
N PRO A 195 16.96 -1.46 0.57
CA PRO A 195 15.81 -0.63 0.25
C PRO A 195 16.24 0.62 -0.49
N ALA A 196 15.52 0.97 -1.56
CA ALA A 196 15.78 2.22 -2.31
C ALA A 196 15.59 3.44 -1.40
N ILE A 197 14.60 3.37 -0.51
CA ILE A 197 14.39 4.36 0.54
C ILE A 197 13.70 3.72 1.75
N THR A 198 14.14 4.10 2.94
CA THR A 198 13.54 3.65 4.21
C THR A 198 12.45 4.63 4.67
N PRO A 199 11.50 4.20 5.52
CA PRO A 199 10.53 5.08 6.17
C PRO A 199 11.16 6.31 6.83
N ALA A 200 12.23 6.10 7.59
CA ALA A 200 13.01 7.18 8.21
C ALA A 200 13.68 8.08 7.16
N GLY A 201 14.17 7.50 6.06
CA GLY A 201 14.75 8.24 4.94
C GLY A 201 13.73 9.16 4.24
N ILE A 202 12.50 8.69 4.01
CA ILE A 202 11.41 9.52 3.48
C ILE A 202 11.19 10.74 4.39
N ARG A 203 11.00 10.48 5.69
CA ARG A 203 10.75 11.52 6.69
C ARG A 203 11.89 12.52 6.77
N ALA A 204 13.12 12.05 6.93
CA ALA A 204 14.29 12.90 7.10
C ALA A 204 14.52 13.81 5.89
N ARG A 205 14.38 13.28 4.68
CA ARG A 205 14.57 14.05 3.44
C ARG A 205 13.44 15.05 3.24
N ARG A 206 12.19 14.67 3.52
CA ARG A 206 11.05 15.59 3.53
C ARG A 206 11.29 16.77 4.46
N GLU A 207 11.69 16.50 5.71
CA GLU A 207 11.96 17.53 6.72
C GLU A 207 13.15 18.41 6.33
N ALA A 208 14.20 17.83 5.74
CA ALA A 208 15.37 18.58 5.23
C ALA A 208 15.05 19.47 4.02
N LEU A 209 13.97 19.16 3.28
CA LEU A 209 13.40 19.99 2.21
C LEU A 209 12.38 21.01 2.74
N GLY A 210 12.12 21.04 4.05
CA GLY A 210 11.17 21.97 4.66
C GLY A 210 9.70 21.68 4.31
N LEU A 211 9.43 20.49 3.79
CA LEU A 211 8.10 20.10 3.31
C LEU A 211 7.24 19.52 4.45
N SER A 212 5.97 19.89 4.47
CA SER A 212 4.93 19.19 5.20
C SER A 212 4.62 17.84 4.55
N GLN A 213 3.96 16.95 5.30
CA GLN A 213 3.48 15.68 4.74
C GLN A 213 2.48 15.91 3.60
N SER A 214 1.63 16.95 3.67
CA SER A 214 0.67 17.25 2.62
C SER A 214 1.36 17.67 1.32
N GLU A 215 2.40 18.50 1.39
CA GLU A 215 3.13 18.96 0.20
C GLU A 215 3.84 17.80 -0.50
N LEU A 216 4.57 16.96 0.24
CA LEU A 216 5.23 15.79 -0.36
C LEU A 216 4.19 14.77 -0.87
N ALA A 217 3.10 14.53 -0.15
CA ALA A 217 2.07 13.59 -0.59
C ALA A 217 1.40 14.04 -1.89
N ASN A 218 1.07 15.33 -2.00
CA ASN A 218 0.52 15.93 -3.22
C ASN A 218 1.49 15.79 -4.39
N HIS A 219 2.79 16.06 -4.16
CA HIS A 219 3.83 15.87 -5.19
C HIS A 219 3.95 14.41 -5.66
N LEU A 220 3.81 13.46 -4.75
CA LEU A 220 3.85 12.03 -5.04
C LEU A 220 2.51 11.47 -5.57
N GLY A 221 1.46 12.30 -5.66
CA GLY A 221 0.13 11.86 -6.10
C GLY A 221 -0.57 10.89 -5.13
N VAL A 222 -0.28 10.99 -3.83
CA VAL A 222 -0.89 10.15 -2.78
C VAL A 222 -1.56 11.00 -1.71
N GLY A 223 -2.46 10.40 -0.93
CA GLY A 223 -3.06 11.10 0.22
C GLY A 223 -2.07 11.30 1.35
N GLN A 224 -2.17 12.42 2.09
CA GLN A 224 -1.31 12.72 3.24
C GLN A 224 -1.29 11.58 4.28
N SER A 225 -2.44 10.97 4.56
CA SER A 225 -2.53 9.83 5.48
C SER A 225 -1.77 8.60 4.99
N THR A 226 -1.63 8.42 3.68
CA THR A 226 -0.83 7.35 3.08
C THR A 226 0.66 7.61 3.30
N LEU A 227 1.12 8.85 3.07
CA LEU A 227 2.51 9.22 3.34
C LEU A 227 2.85 9.09 4.83
N ALA A 228 1.95 9.52 5.73
CA ALA A 228 2.14 9.38 7.17
C ALA A 228 2.30 7.90 7.58
N GLN A 229 1.52 6.99 6.97
CA GLN A 229 1.68 5.55 7.19
C GLN A 229 3.00 4.99 6.65
N TRP A 230 3.51 5.55 5.54
CA TRP A 230 4.84 5.20 5.02
C TRP A 230 5.95 5.61 5.99
N GLU A 231 5.94 6.86 6.45
CA GLU A 231 6.92 7.37 7.41
C GLU A 231 6.87 6.65 8.76
N ALA A 232 5.67 6.20 9.18
CA ALA A 232 5.46 5.45 10.42
C ALA A 232 5.74 3.93 10.28
N SER A 233 6.19 3.46 9.12
CA SER A 233 6.42 2.03 8.85
C SER A 233 5.18 1.14 9.01
N SER A 234 3.97 1.70 9.02
CA SER A 234 2.71 0.92 9.10
C SER A 234 2.26 0.46 7.71
N ARG A 235 2.68 1.16 6.65
CA ARG A 235 2.50 0.78 5.25
C ARG A 235 3.79 1.05 4.47
N ALA A 236 3.96 0.39 3.34
CA ALA A 236 5.05 0.66 2.40
C ALA A 236 4.52 1.29 1.09
N PRO A 237 5.33 2.09 0.38
CA PRO A 237 5.02 2.49 -0.99
C PRO A 237 5.03 1.28 -1.92
N ARG A 238 4.22 1.31 -2.99
CA ARG A 238 4.25 0.25 -4.01
C ARG A 238 5.54 0.26 -4.81
N ASP A 239 6.07 1.45 -5.05
CA ASP A 239 7.30 1.69 -5.78
C ASP A 239 8.19 2.65 -4.99
N PRO A 240 9.05 2.14 -4.09
CA PRO A 240 9.97 2.95 -3.31
C PRO A 240 11.03 3.66 -4.16
N ALA A 241 11.40 3.10 -5.31
CA ALA A 241 12.41 3.69 -6.19
C ALA A 241 11.89 4.99 -6.82
N SER A 242 10.61 5.01 -7.25
CA SER A 242 9.98 6.25 -7.71
C SER A 242 9.89 7.32 -6.61
N VAL A 243 9.67 6.93 -5.35
CA VAL A 243 9.68 7.86 -4.21
C VAL A 243 11.08 8.42 -3.97
N ASP A 244 12.11 7.57 -3.99
CA ASP A 244 13.51 8.01 -3.87
C ASP A 244 13.87 9.01 -4.99
N TYR A 245 13.54 8.67 -6.23
CA TYR A 245 13.79 9.52 -7.40
C TYR A 245 13.11 10.88 -7.27
N ALA A 246 11.84 10.92 -6.86
CA ALA A 246 11.12 12.18 -6.66
C ALA A 246 11.79 13.06 -5.59
N LEU A 247 12.19 12.48 -4.46
CA LEU A 247 12.92 13.23 -3.43
C LEU A 247 14.28 13.73 -3.93
N ARG A 248 15.01 12.93 -4.72
CA ARG A 248 16.28 13.35 -5.33
C ARG A 248 16.07 14.53 -6.29
N ALA A 249 15.00 14.50 -7.07
CA ALA A 249 14.66 15.59 -7.99
C ALA A 249 14.37 16.90 -7.23
N LEU A 250 13.68 16.85 -6.08
CA LEU A 250 13.45 18.02 -5.24
C LEU A 250 14.75 18.54 -4.61
N GLU A 251 15.65 17.66 -4.18
CA GLU A 251 16.97 18.02 -3.66
C GLU A 251 17.85 18.69 -4.72
N GLU A 252 17.81 18.21 -5.97
CA GLU A 252 18.50 18.81 -7.11
C GLU A 252 17.95 20.22 -7.41
N GLN A 253 16.63 20.42 -7.33
CA GLN A 253 16.01 21.73 -7.48
C GLN A 253 16.50 22.71 -6.41
N VAL A 254 16.55 22.30 -5.14
CA VAL A 254 17.13 23.12 -4.06
C VAL A 254 18.59 23.46 -4.36
N ALA A 255 19.39 22.49 -4.82
CA ALA A 255 20.80 22.73 -5.17
C ALA A 255 20.96 23.71 -6.34
N LEU A 256 20.05 23.69 -7.32
CA LEU A 256 20.01 24.67 -8.41
C LEU A 256 19.70 26.07 -7.89
N ILE A 257 18.68 26.23 -7.05
CA ILE A 257 18.30 27.53 -6.47
C ILE A 257 19.45 28.09 -5.63
N VAL A 258 20.11 27.25 -4.81
CA VAL A 258 21.30 27.64 -4.03
C VAL A 258 22.41 28.16 -4.95
N ARG A 259 22.75 27.43 -6.02
CA ARG A 259 23.80 27.84 -6.98
C ARG A 259 23.46 29.17 -7.64
N GLN A 260 22.20 29.34 -8.06
CA GLN A 260 21.74 30.58 -8.68
C GLN A 260 21.85 31.77 -7.71
N GLN A 261 21.42 31.60 -6.46
CA GLN A 261 21.52 32.66 -5.45
C GLN A 261 22.96 33.03 -5.12
N LEU A 262 23.85 32.04 -4.96
CA LEU A 262 25.27 32.30 -4.70
C LEU A 262 25.94 33.02 -5.88
N ALA A 263 25.58 32.67 -7.12
CA ALA A 263 26.09 33.35 -8.31
C ALA A 263 25.66 34.82 -8.36
N THR A 264 24.39 35.11 -8.09
CA THR A 264 23.87 36.48 -8.01
C THR A 264 24.55 37.26 -6.87
N ALA A 265 24.69 36.65 -5.69
CA ALA A 265 25.34 37.26 -4.54
C ALA A 265 26.84 37.57 -4.79
N GLY A 266 27.53 36.73 -5.56
CA GLY A 266 28.92 36.92 -5.96
C GLY A 266 29.16 38.15 -6.84
N GLN A 267 28.11 38.69 -7.48
CA GLN A 267 28.18 39.92 -8.28
C GLN A 267 28.12 41.19 -7.43
N ALA A 268 27.84 41.09 -6.12
CA ALA A 268 27.77 42.24 -5.23
C ALA A 268 29.15 42.87 -5.01
N SER A 269 29.20 44.21 -5.00
CA SER A 269 30.45 44.96 -4.79
C SER A 269 31.09 44.65 -3.43
N PRO A 270 32.43 44.70 -3.32
CA PRO A 270 33.12 44.54 -2.05
C PRO A 270 32.59 45.51 -0.99
N GLY A 271 32.31 45.00 0.22
CA GLY A 271 31.78 45.80 1.33
C GLY A 271 30.25 45.95 1.35
N GLN A 272 29.53 45.57 0.30
CA GLN A 272 28.06 45.50 0.34
C GLN A 272 27.58 44.13 0.86
N PRO A 273 26.49 44.08 1.65
CA PRO A 273 25.86 42.82 2.03
C PRO A 273 25.39 42.04 0.78
N ALA A 274 25.54 40.73 0.80
CA ALA A 274 24.96 39.86 -0.22
C ALA A 274 23.44 39.79 -0.04
N ALA A 275 22.68 40.17 -1.07
CA ALA A 275 21.23 40.08 -1.07
C ALA A 275 20.79 38.70 -1.58
N LEU A 276 19.90 38.05 -0.84
CA LEU A 276 19.24 36.81 -1.23
C LEU A 276 17.73 37.02 -1.23
N THR A 277 17.04 36.40 -2.18
CA THR A 277 15.58 36.46 -2.28
C THR A 277 14.99 35.10 -1.96
N THR A 278 13.99 35.05 -1.08
CA THR A 278 13.12 33.88 -0.88
C THR A 278 11.71 34.19 -1.37
N THR A 279 10.92 33.17 -1.66
CA THR A 279 9.48 33.34 -1.84
C THR A 279 8.76 33.12 -0.51
N ALA A 280 7.61 33.77 -0.35
CA ALA A 280 6.75 33.67 0.83
C ALA A 280 5.37 33.15 0.40
N GLY A 281 5.12 31.88 0.67
CA GLY A 281 3.84 31.26 0.34
C GLY A 281 3.70 29.84 0.89
N PRO A 282 2.46 29.32 0.97
CA PRO A 282 2.21 27.91 1.19
C PRO A 282 2.38 27.15 -0.12
N GLY A 283 3.30 26.19 -0.17
CA GLY A 283 3.57 25.49 -1.41
C GLY A 283 4.91 24.78 -1.43
N LEU A 284 4.97 23.76 -2.28
CA LEU A 284 6.20 22.99 -2.50
C LEU A 284 7.34 23.92 -2.94
N ASP A 285 7.12 24.73 -3.99
CA ASP A 285 8.15 25.62 -4.54
C ASP A 285 8.62 26.64 -3.49
N ASP A 286 7.69 27.19 -2.71
CA ASP A 286 8.03 28.11 -1.62
C ASP A 286 8.85 27.46 -0.52
N ALA A 287 8.53 26.22 -0.14
CA ALA A 287 9.30 25.46 0.83
C ALA A 287 10.73 25.21 0.32
N LEU A 288 10.88 24.82 -0.95
CA LEU A 288 12.19 24.61 -1.56
C LEU A 288 13.01 25.92 -1.62
N HIS A 289 12.38 27.03 -2.00
CA HIS A 289 13.02 28.35 -2.02
C HIS A 289 13.49 28.78 -0.63
N ARG A 290 12.67 28.61 0.41
CA ARG A 290 13.07 28.93 1.79
C ARG A 290 14.28 28.13 2.25
N VAL A 291 14.28 26.81 1.99
CA VAL A 291 15.43 25.94 2.33
C VAL A 291 16.68 26.32 1.54
N ALA A 292 16.54 26.59 0.24
CA ALA A 292 17.65 27.01 -0.61
C ALA A 292 18.25 28.33 -0.13
N THR A 293 17.42 29.33 0.17
CA THR A 293 17.86 30.62 0.72
C THR A 293 18.58 30.45 2.05
N GLY A 294 18.05 29.60 2.94
CA GLY A 294 18.71 29.28 4.21
C GLY A 294 20.10 28.67 4.01
N ARG A 295 20.25 27.72 3.07
CA ARG A 295 21.54 27.09 2.74
C ARG A 295 22.53 28.08 2.14
N ALA A 296 22.11 28.89 1.15
CA ALA A 296 22.95 29.91 0.54
C ALA A 296 23.42 30.96 1.57
N ALA A 297 22.52 31.39 2.45
CA ALA A 297 22.85 32.31 3.54
C ALA A 297 23.86 31.69 4.53
N GLY A 298 23.75 30.39 4.80
CA GLY A 298 24.71 29.64 5.61
C GLY A 298 26.11 29.64 5.00
N THR A 299 26.22 29.32 3.71
CA THR A 299 27.49 29.33 2.97
C THR A 299 28.14 30.71 3.00
N LEU A 300 27.41 31.76 2.64
CA LEU A 300 27.94 33.13 2.62
C LEU A 300 28.44 33.60 4.00
N ARG A 301 27.71 33.25 5.08
CA ARG A 301 28.14 33.59 6.45
C ARG A 301 29.40 32.83 6.86
N ALA A 302 29.55 31.57 6.44
CA ALA A 302 30.78 30.81 6.67
C ALA A 302 31.99 31.46 5.98
N ASP A 303 31.78 32.10 4.83
CA ASP A 303 32.78 32.88 4.10
C ASP A 303 32.97 34.31 4.65
N GLY A 304 32.36 34.65 5.79
CA GLY A 304 32.47 35.96 6.44
C GLY A 304 31.68 37.09 5.76
N ARG A 305 30.77 36.77 4.84
CA ARG A 305 29.92 37.77 4.17
C ARG A 305 28.72 38.15 5.03
N ALA A 306 28.44 39.45 5.10
CA ALA A 306 27.14 39.94 5.58
C ALA A 306 26.04 39.57 4.58
N VAL A 307 24.88 39.12 5.06
CA VAL A 307 23.75 38.65 4.24
C VAL A 307 22.47 39.40 4.62
N ILE A 308 21.73 39.84 3.62
CA ILE A 308 20.36 40.35 3.75
C ILE A 308 19.44 39.41 2.99
N ILE A 309 18.38 38.94 3.63
CA ILE A 309 17.34 38.11 3.00
C ILE A 309 16.10 38.97 2.82
N THR A 310 15.61 39.07 1.60
CA THR A 310 14.33 39.69 1.25
C THR A 310 13.36 38.60 0.78
N TYR A 311 12.06 38.90 0.85
CA TYR A 311 11.04 38.01 0.31
C TYR A 311 10.28 38.70 -0.83
N THR A 312 9.82 37.90 -1.79
CA THR A 312 8.86 38.31 -2.80
C THR A 312 7.52 37.65 -2.50
N GLU A 313 6.46 38.45 -2.45
CA GLU A 313 5.09 37.96 -2.52
C GLU A 313 4.77 37.74 -4.01
N GLU A 314 4.39 36.52 -4.40
CA GLU A 314 3.75 36.27 -5.70
C GLU A 314 2.26 36.59 -5.64
#